data_AF-A0AAV5FMT6-F1
#
_entry.id   AF-A0AAV5FMT6-F1
#
_cell.length_a   1.000
_cell.length_b   1.000
_cell.length_c   1.000
_cell.angle_alpha   90.00
_cell.angle_beta   90.00
_cell.angle_gamma   90.00
#
_symmetry.space_group_name_H-M   'P 1'
#
loop_
_entity.id
_entity.type
_entity.pdbx_description
1 polymer ?
#
loop_
_entity_poly.entity_id
_entity_poly.type
_entity_poly.pdbx_seq_one_letter_code
_entity_poly.pdbx_strand_id
1 'polypeptide(L)'
;MKRDGVEPNVFTYNLLVKALCQNDRVDAARKMLDEMARKGCPPDEVSHGTIVSALCKLGRVDEAREVLAVFPPVCASYNAVVLALCREFRMQDVFVVVDDMVQRGLKPNVITYTTIVDAFCKAKDLRMALAVLARMLITGCSPNVPTFTALMKGMFEDERVHDALGMWEWMVAEGWTPSTISYNVLTRGLCSVGDLNGALSILNSMEQHGIFPNVGTYSILINGFSKTGDLDGAVSIWNAMTSAGCKPNVVVYTIMVDVFCQKLMFDQAENLIDKMLLENCPPNIVTFNTLIRSLCGYGRVGRALGIFHAMRRHGCMPNDRTYNELLHGLFRDGNAEGALQMVIEMLNHGIVLSLVTYNTIVSGLCQIKMSKEAMVFLGRMMVQGIQPDAFTFNAMISAYCKEGKIRMAASMLGGMSAMNCPRNIVAYTILMTELCNQHRLDDAIVYLLKMLYEGICPNTATWNVLVRGAFKNLGYIGAVDLVNHVTTDL
;
A
#
# COMPACT_ATOMS: atom_id res chain seq x y z
N MET A 1 25.82 -16.10 43.96
CA MET A 1 24.62 -16.11 44.82
C MET A 1 24.46 -17.43 45.56
N LYS A 2 23.93 -18.52 44.96
CA LYS A 2 23.77 -19.82 45.67
C LYS A 2 25.08 -20.38 46.21
N ARG A 3 26.18 -20.27 45.47
CA ARG A 3 27.53 -20.68 45.90
C ARG A 3 28.09 -19.83 47.06
N ASP A 4 27.58 -18.61 47.21
CA ASP A 4 28.08 -17.62 48.18
C ASP A 4 27.10 -17.43 49.36
N GLY A 5 26.10 -18.31 49.49
CA GLY A 5 25.12 -18.30 50.60
C GLY A 5 24.07 -17.18 50.55
N VAL A 6 23.97 -16.44 49.46
CA VAL A 6 23.03 -15.31 49.33
C VAL A 6 21.69 -15.79 48.76
N GLU A 7 20.62 -15.62 49.53
CA GLU A 7 19.26 -15.95 49.11
C GLU A 7 18.68 -14.87 48.18
N PRO A 8 18.10 -15.26 47.03
CA PRO A 8 17.46 -14.32 46.11
C PRO A 8 16.15 -13.78 46.67
N ASN A 9 16.00 -12.46 46.63
CA ASN A 9 14.77 -11.75 47.01
C ASN A 9 13.84 -11.50 45.80
N VAL A 10 12.67 -10.91 46.04
CA VAL A 10 11.65 -10.59 45.02
C VAL A 10 12.23 -9.81 43.84
N PHE A 11 13.08 -8.81 44.10
CA PHE A 11 13.72 -8.01 43.04
C PHE A 11 14.65 -8.85 42.16
N THR A 12 15.42 -9.75 42.76
CA THR A 12 16.33 -10.66 42.04
C THR A 12 15.53 -11.59 41.11
N TYR A 13 14.42 -12.14 41.60
CA TYR A 13 13.53 -12.98 40.81
C TYR A 13 12.85 -12.20 39.67
N ASN A 14 12.35 -10.99 39.93
CA ASN A 14 11.75 -10.13 38.90
C ASN A 14 12.74 -9.78 37.79
N LEU A 15 14.00 -9.52 38.13
CA LEU A 15 15.05 -9.27 37.14
C LEU A 15 15.32 -10.50 36.28
N LEU A 16 15.38 -11.70 36.88
CA LEU A 16 15.56 -12.96 36.16
C LEU A 16 14.38 -13.29 35.25
N VAL A 17 13.14 -13.10 35.74
CA VAL A 17 11.92 -13.27 34.95
C VAL A 17 11.92 -12.32 33.76
N LYS A 18 12.26 -11.04 33.96
CA LYS A 18 12.38 -10.06 32.87
C LYS A 18 13.45 -10.46 31.85
N ALA A 19 14.63 -10.90 32.30
CA ALA A 19 15.70 -11.34 31.42
C ALA A 19 15.33 -12.60 30.63
N LEU A 20 14.62 -13.55 31.24
CA LEU A 20 14.13 -14.74 30.55
C LEU A 20 13.07 -14.39 29.50
N CYS A 21 12.15 -13.48 29.84
CA CYS A 21 11.14 -12.95 28.91
C CYS A 21 11.76 -12.18 27.74
N GLN A 22 12.86 -11.45 27.96
CA GLN A 22 13.59 -10.75 26.88
C GLN A 22 14.32 -11.68 25.92
N ASN A 23 14.58 -12.92 26.33
CA ASN A 23 15.20 -13.97 25.51
C ASN A 23 14.18 -15.00 25.01
N ASP A 24 12.89 -14.64 24.96
CA ASP A 24 11.78 -15.48 24.49
C ASP A 24 11.60 -16.81 25.25
N ARG A 25 12.16 -16.94 26.47
CA ARG A 25 12.08 -18.14 27.32
C ARG A 25 10.96 -18.02 28.36
N VAL A 26 9.74 -17.76 27.91
CA VAL A 26 8.60 -17.49 28.81
C VAL A 26 8.20 -18.70 29.67
N ASP A 27 8.34 -19.93 29.15
CA ASP A 27 8.04 -21.13 29.95
C ASP A 27 9.06 -21.33 31.08
N ALA A 28 10.32 -20.93 30.87
CA ALA A 28 11.33 -20.90 31.92
C ALA A 28 11.03 -19.78 32.93
N ALA A 29 10.55 -18.61 32.46
CA ALA A 29 10.11 -17.53 33.33
C ALA A 29 8.92 -17.93 34.22
N ARG A 30 7.97 -18.72 33.70
CA ARG A 30 6.84 -19.27 34.49
C ARG A 30 7.34 -20.24 35.57
N LYS A 31 8.25 -21.15 35.24
CA LYS A 31 8.91 -22.03 36.22
C LYS A 31 9.67 -21.26 37.30
N MET A 32 10.26 -20.11 36.95
CA MET A 32 10.93 -19.24 37.91
C MET A 32 9.94 -18.59 38.89
N LEU A 33 8.71 -18.27 38.48
CA LEU A 33 7.66 -17.81 39.41
C LEU A 33 7.21 -18.92 40.37
N ASP A 34 7.10 -20.15 39.88
CA ASP A 34 6.78 -21.30 40.73
C ASP A 34 7.90 -21.55 41.77
N GLU A 35 9.18 -21.41 41.38
CA GLU A 35 10.32 -21.48 42.30
C GLU A 35 10.29 -20.33 43.32
N MET A 36 9.92 -19.12 42.88
CA MET A 36 9.77 -17.93 43.72
C MET A 36 8.77 -18.21 44.86
N ALA A 37 7.58 -18.68 44.52
CA ALA A 37 6.51 -19.01 45.46
C ALA A 37 6.92 -20.12 46.45
N ARG A 38 7.60 -21.17 45.97
CA ARG A 38 8.06 -22.29 46.82
C ARG A 38 9.13 -21.88 47.85
N LYS A 39 9.89 -20.82 47.58
CA LYS A 39 10.94 -20.33 48.50
C LYS A 39 10.46 -19.24 49.45
N GLY A 40 9.15 -19.05 49.59
CA GLY A 40 8.59 -18.05 50.51
C GLY A 40 8.71 -16.61 50.02
N CYS A 41 9.02 -16.40 48.72
CA CYS A 41 8.97 -15.10 48.06
C CYS A 41 7.78 -15.10 47.09
N PRO A 42 6.55 -14.74 47.49
CA PRO A 42 5.42 -14.79 46.56
C PRO A 42 5.61 -13.80 45.39
N PRO A 43 5.34 -14.22 44.14
CA PRO A 43 5.30 -13.34 42.98
C PRO A 43 4.43 -12.10 43.24
N ASP A 44 4.91 -10.94 42.79
CA ASP A 44 4.22 -9.67 42.95
C ASP A 44 3.54 -9.23 41.64
N GLU A 45 2.85 -8.09 41.66
CA GLU A 45 2.21 -7.49 40.50
C GLU A 45 3.17 -7.30 39.31
N VAL A 46 4.44 -7.00 39.60
CA VAL A 46 5.48 -6.77 38.60
C VAL A 46 5.91 -8.10 37.95
N SER A 47 6.01 -9.17 38.73
CA SER A 47 6.25 -10.54 38.25
C SER A 47 5.22 -10.95 37.18
N HIS A 48 3.94 -10.82 37.52
CA HIS A 48 2.84 -11.25 36.64
C HIS A 48 2.68 -10.34 35.42
N GLY A 49 2.76 -9.02 35.60
CA GLY A 49 2.68 -8.06 34.49
C GLY A 49 3.80 -8.23 33.46
N THR A 50 5.01 -8.62 33.92
CA THR A 50 6.14 -8.91 33.04
C THR A 50 5.89 -10.14 32.16
N ILE A 51 5.28 -11.20 32.70
CA ILE A 51 4.92 -12.39 31.93
C ILE A 51 3.80 -12.09 30.94
N VAL A 52 2.73 -11.41 31.37
CA VAL A 52 1.61 -11.04 30.49
C VAL A 52 2.12 -10.21 29.31
N SER A 53 2.96 -9.20 29.56
CA SER A 53 3.56 -8.40 28.49
C SER A 53 4.45 -9.21 27.55
N ALA A 54 5.21 -10.18 28.07
CA ALA A 54 6.04 -11.05 27.25
C ALA A 54 5.22 -12.00 26.36
N LEU A 55 4.19 -12.64 26.91
CA LEU A 55 3.26 -13.49 26.15
C LEU A 55 2.58 -12.70 25.02
N CYS A 56 2.13 -11.48 25.31
CA CYS A 56 1.55 -10.57 24.32
C CYS A 56 2.53 -10.22 23.19
N LYS A 57 3.82 -10.03 23.50
CA LYS A 57 4.85 -9.75 22.48
C LYS A 57 5.15 -10.96 21.59
N LEU A 58 4.97 -12.17 22.11
CA LEU A 58 5.15 -13.42 21.37
C LEU A 58 3.91 -13.88 20.59
N GLY A 59 2.80 -13.13 20.63
CA GLY A 59 1.53 -13.53 20.00
C GLY A 59 0.80 -14.66 20.73
N ARG A 60 1.19 -15.00 21.97
CA ARG A 60 0.53 -16.00 22.82
C ARG A 60 -0.55 -15.33 23.68
N VAL A 61 -1.50 -14.64 23.03
CA VAL A 61 -2.45 -13.74 23.72
C VAL A 61 -3.47 -14.49 24.57
N ASP A 62 -3.93 -15.67 24.14
CA ASP A 62 -4.89 -16.47 24.92
C ASP A 62 -4.28 -16.95 26.25
N GLU A 63 -3.02 -17.41 26.24
CA GLU A 63 -2.29 -17.71 27.48
C GLU A 63 -2.09 -16.46 28.36
N ALA A 64 -1.88 -15.29 27.74
CA ALA A 64 -1.77 -14.04 28.49
C ALA A 64 -3.08 -13.71 29.23
N ARG A 65 -4.24 -14.03 28.61
CA ARG A 65 -5.56 -13.87 29.22
C ARG A 65 -5.81 -14.86 30.34
N GLU A 66 -5.37 -16.11 30.19
CA GLU A 66 -5.44 -17.11 31.27
C GLU A 66 -4.66 -16.66 32.51
N VAL A 67 -3.43 -16.15 32.31
CA VAL A 67 -2.64 -15.58 33.42
C VAL A 67 -3.35 -14.35 34.01
N LEU A 68 -3.93 -13.48 33.18
CA LEU A 68 -4.66 -12.31 33.66
C LEU A 68 -5.88 -12.66 34.52
N ALA A 69 -6.58 -13.76 34.22
CA ALA A 69 -7.76 -14.21 34.95
C ALA A 69 -7.45 -14.73 36.36
N VAL A 70 -6.26 -15.31 36.57
CA VAL A 70 -5.89 -15.94 37.86
C VAL A 70 -5.33 -14.94 38.87
N PHE A 71 -4.60 -13.91 38.42
CA PHE A 71 -3.81 -13.04 39.30
C PHE A 71 -4.44 -11.66 39.50
N PRO A 72 -4.06 -10.91 40.57
CA PRO A 72 -4.61 -9.59 40.86
C PRO A 72 -4.53 -8.62 39.67
N PRO A 73 -5.57 -7.83 39.43
CA PRO A 73 -5.69 -7.03 38.23
C PRO A 73 -4.76 -5.82 38.29
N VAL A 74 -3.90 -5.65 37.28
CA VAL A 74 -3.03 -4.47 37.13
C VAL A 74 -3.31 -3.80 35.78
N CYS A 75 -3.55 -2.49 35.77
CA CYS A 75 -3.89 -1.76 34.54
C CYS A 75 -2.87 -1.96 33.42
N ALA A 76 -1.58 -2.07 33.74
CA ALA A 76 -0.52 -2.33 32.76
C ALA A 76 -0.68 -3.68 32.04
N SER A 77 -1.10 -4.73 32.75
CA SER A 77 -1.33 -6.06 32.19
C SER A 77 -2.52 -6.06 31.23
N TYR A 78 -3.63 -5.42 31.62
CA TYR A 78 -4.80 -5.23 30.75
C TYR A 78 -4.44 -4.44 29.49
N ASN A 79 -3.71 -3.33 29.62
CA ASN A 79 -3.29 -2.52 28.48
C ASN A 79 -2.38 -3.30 27.51
N ALA A 80 -1.52 -4.19 28.02
CA ALA A 80 -0.70 -5.06 27.17
C ALA A 80 -1.55 -6.07 26.38
N VAL A 81 -2.55 -6.68 27.02
CA VAL A 81 -3.48 -7.62 26.35
C VAL A 81 -4.35 -6.89 25.33
N VAL A 82 -4.91 -5.73 25.66
CA VAL A 82 -5.69 -4.90 24.72
C VAL A 82 -4.84 -4.55 23.50
N LEU A 83 -3.60 -4.10 23.70
CA LEU A 83 -2.69 -3.80 22.58
C LEU A 83 -2.42 -5.01 21.69
N ALA A 84 -2.25 -6.20 22.28
CA ALA A 84 -2.00 -7.43 21.54
C ALA A 84 -3.23 -7.86 20.72
N LEU A 85 -4.41 -7.84 21.33
CA LEU A 85 -5.68 -8.15 20.64
C LEU A 85 -5.96 -7.17 19.49
N CYS A 86 -5.67 -5.88 19.67
CA CYS A 86 -5.78 -4.89 18.60
C CYS A 86 -4.84 -5.20 17.42
N ARG A 87 -3.62 -5.70 17.68
CA ARG A 87 -2.65 -6.09 16.63
C ARG A 87 -3.08 -7.35 15.88
N GLU A 88 -3.78 -8.26 16.55
CA GLU A 88 -4.38 -9.47 15.96
C GLU A 88 -5.75 -9.19 15.31
N PHE A 89 -6.22 -7.94 15.31
CA PHE A 89 -7.54 -7.53 14.82
C PHE A 89 -8.72 -8.24 15.51
N ARG A 90 -8.54 -8.73 16.75
CA ARG A 90 -9.55 -9.43 17.56
C ARG A 90 -10.42 -8.44 18.35
N MET A 91 -11.13 -7.55 17.66
CA MET A 91 -11.83 -6.42 18.31
C MET A 91 -12.95 -6.83 19.27
N GLN A 92 -13.60 -7.99 19.08
CA GLN A 92 -14.62 -8.48 20.01
C GLN A 92 -14.00 -8.83 21.38
N ASP A 93 -12.86 -9.51 21.38
CA ASP A 93 -12.13 -9.86 22.61
C ASP A 93 -11.63 -8.63 23.36
N VAL A 94 -11.32 -7.54 22.65
CA VAL A 94 -10.91 -6.26 23.27
C VAL A 94 -12.00 -5.75 24.23
N PHE A 95 -13.26 -5.75 23.81
CA PHE A 95 -14.36 -5.30 24.67
C PHE A 95 -14.58 -6.22 25.87
N VAL A 96 -14.46 -7.53 25.67
CA VAL A 96 -14.54 -8.51 26.77
C VAL A 96 -13.47 -8.24 27.83
N VAL A 97 -12.22 -7.99 27.41
CA VAL A 97 -11.10 -7.70 28.32
C VAL A 97 -11.28 -6.35 29.01
N VAL A 98 -11.81 -5.34 28.33
CA VAL A 98 -12.10 -4.02 28.93
C VAL A 98 -13.24 -4.12 29.95
N ASP A 99 -14.30 -4.88 29.65
CA ASP A 99 -15.41 -5.05 30.58
C ASP A 99 -15.00 -5.89 31.81
N ASP A 100 -14.16 -6.91 31.64
CA ASP A 100 -13.51 -7.63 32.75
C ASP A 100 -12.65 -6.71 33.62
N MET A 101 -11.87 -5.81 33.00
CA MET A 101 -11.10 -4.78 33.72
C MET A 101 -12.00 -3.94 34.64
N VAL A 102 -13.17 -3.51 34.15
CA VAL A 102 -14.14 -2.73 34.93
C VAL A 102 -14.78 -3.57 36.03
N GLN A 103 -15.18 -4.81 35.75
CA GLN A 103 -15.81 -5.71 36.73
C GLN A 103 -14.88 -6.00 37.91
N ARG A 104 -13.57 -6.04 37.67
CA ARG A 104 -12.54 -6.23 38.70
C ARG A 104 -12.14 -4.94 39.42
N GLY A 105 -12.87 -3.84 39.20
CA GLY A 105 -12.70 -2.58 39.91
C GLY A 105 -11.61 -1.65 39.36
N LEU A 106 -10.97 -2.00 38.22
CA LEU A 106 -10.03 -1.11 37.56
C LEU A 106 -10.75 -0.14 36.62
N LYS A 107 -10.22 1.08 36.48
CA LYS A 107 -10.73 2.07 35.52
C LYS A 107 -9.86 2.09 34.26
N PRO A 108 -10.44 1.90 33.06
CA PRO A 108 -9.73 2.11 31.80
C PRO A 108 -9.13 3.51 31.77
N ASN A 109 -7.87 3.61 31.35
CA ASN A 109 -7.14 4.87 31.33
C ASN A 109 -6.90 5.34 29.90
N VAL A 110 -6.23 6.49 29.76
CA VAL A 110 -5.96 7.08 28.44
C VAL A 110 -5.22 6.13 27.52
N ILE A 111 -4.33 5.26 28.04
CA ILE A 111 -3.61 4.27 27.24
C ILE A 111 -4.57 3.21 26.69
N THR A 112 -5.50 2.72 27.51
CA THR A 112 -6.53 1.74 27.10
C THR A 112 -7.35 2.31 25.94
N TYR A 113 -7.94 3.49 26.13
CA TYR A 113 -8.80 4.11 25.12
C TYR A 113 -8.03 4.50 23.85
N THR A 114 -6.86 5.14 23.97
CA THR A 114 -6.03 5.53 22.81
C THR A 114 -5.67 4.32 21.96
N THR A 115 -5.33 3.19 22.58
CA THR A 115 -4.95 1.96 21.86
C THR A 115 -6.12 1.40 21.05
N ILE A 116 -7.33 1.45 21.60
CA ILE A 116 -8.55 0.98 20.93
C ILE A 116 -8.93 1.94 19.81
N VAL A 117 -8.89 3.25 20.05
CA VAL A 117 -9.15 4.30 19.05
C VAL A 117 -8.21 4.16 17.85
N ASP A 118 -6.89 4.07 18.09
CA ASP A 118 -5.89 3.90 17.03
C ASP A 118 -6.11 2.61 16.23
N ALA A 119 -6.52 1.53 16.90
CA ALA A 119 -6.83 0.27 16.24
C ALA A 119 -8.04 0.37 15.30
N PHE A 120 -9.13 1.02 15.73
CA PHE A 120 -10.31 1.24 14.88
C PHE A 120 -10.03 2.21 13.74
N CYS A 121 -9.24 3.27 13.96
CA CYS A 121 -8.79 4.16 12.88
C CYS A 121 -7.99 3.39 11.82
N LYS A 122 -7.05 2.52 12.23
CA LYS A 122 -6.30 1.67 11.31
C LYS A 122 -7.16 0.64 10.56
N ALA A 123 -8.23 0.16 11.19
CA ALA A 123 -9.21 -0.72 10.58
C ALA A 123 -10.22 0.02 9.66
N LYS A 124 -10.09 1.35 9.51
CA LYS A 124 -11.02 2.22 8.78
C LYS A 124 -12.46 2.18 9.32
N ASP A 125 -12.64 1.88 10.59
CA ASP A 125 -13.94 1.95 11.27
C ASP A 125 -13.97 3.19 12.17
N LEU A 126 -14.08 4.36 11.53
CA LEU A 126 -14.09 5.65 12.23
C LEU A 126 -15.32 5.80 13.14
N ARG A 127 -16.43 5.14 12.81
CA ARG A 127 -17.64 5.14 13.63
C ARG A 127 -17.37 4.54 15.00
N MET A 128 -16.73 3.37 15.04
CA MET A 128 -16.36 2.73 16.29
C MET A 128 -15.27 3.51 17.03
N ALA A 129 -14.29 4.09 16.33
CA ALA A 129 -13.28 4.95 16.95
C ALA A 129 -13.93 6.15 17.69
N LEU A 130 -14.90 6.83 17.07
CA LEU A 130 -15.63 7.95 17.68
C LEU A 130 -16.54 7.50 18.84
N ALA A 131 -17.16 6.31 18.75
CA ALA A 131 -17.93 5.75 19.87
C ALA A 131 -17.04 5.47 21.10
N VAL A 132 -15.82 4.96 20.89
CA VAL A 132 -14.85 4.75 21.96
C VAL A 132 -14.36 6.07 22.54
N LEU A 133 -14.13 7.10 21.72
CA LEU A 133 -13.84 8.46 22.18
C LEU A 133 -14.97 9.03 23.05
N ALA A 134 -16.23 8.84 22.64
CA ALA A 134 -17.38 9.28 23.45
C ALA A 134 -17.43 8.55 24.80
N ARG A 135 -17.18 7.23 24.83
CA ARG A 135 -17.08 6.45 26.09
C ARG A 135 -15.93 6.96 26.97
N MET A 136 -14.79 7.27 26.37
CA MET A 136 -13.63 7.85 27.07
C MET A 136 -14.01 9.15 27.80
N LEU A 137 -14.70 10.08 27.13
CA LEU A 137 -15.16 11.34 27.73
C LEU A 137 -16.22 11.13 28.84
N ILE A 138 -17.22 10.28 28.59
CA ILE A 138 -18.30 10.01 29.56
C ILE A 138 -17.74 9.38 30.85
N THR A 139 -16.69 8.58 30.74
CA THR A 139 -16.01 7.98 31.90
C THR A 139 -15.04 8.94 32.62
N GLY A 140 -14.96 10.20 32.19
CA GLY A 140 -14.10 11.22 32.78
C GLY A 140 -12.62 11.08 32.43
N CYS A 141 -12.28 10.34 31.36
CA CYS A 141 -10.92 10.21 30.87
C CYS A 141 -10.71 11.17 29.70
N SER A 142 -9.83 12.18 29.85
CA SER A 142 -9.59 13.17 28.79
C SER A 142 -8.63 12.64 27.71
N PRO A 143 -8.91 12.85 26.41
CA PRO A 143 -8.02 12.49 25.32
C PRO A 143 -6.69 13.24 25.43
N ASN A 144 -5.61 12.60 24.97
CA ASN A 144 -4.27 13.20 24.90
C ASN A 144 -3.83 13.37 23.44
N VAL A 145 -2.67 14.00 23.23
CA VAL A 145 -2.08 14.24 21.90
C VAL A 145 -2.06 12.99 21.01
N PRO A 146 -1.60 11.80 21.47
CA PRO A 146 -1.74 10.55 20.70
C PRO A 146 -3.17 10.19 20.28
N THR A 147 -4.17 10.40 21.14
CA THR A 147 -5.59 10.12 20.82
C THR A 147 -6.05 11.00 19.67
N PHE A 148 -5.83 12.32 19.78
CA PHE A 148 -6.17 13.28 18.73
C PHE A 148 -5.42 12.97 17.43
N THR A 149 -4.14 12.64 17.51
CA THR A 149 -3.31 12.33 16.35
C THR A 149 -3.80 11.08 15.60
N ALA A 150 -4.23 10.05 16.32
CA ALA A 150 -4.79 8.85 15.72
C ALA A 150 -6.14 9.13 15.02
N LEU A 151 -7.02 9.89 15.66
CA LEU A 151 -8.32 10.29 15.10
C LEU A 151 -8.16 11.17 13.86
N MET A 152 -7.32 12.21 13.92
CA MET A 152 -7.00 13.05 12.77
C MET A 152 -6.51 12.21 11.59
N LYS A 153 -5.57 11.29 11.84
CA LYS A 153 -5.06 10.39 10.79
C LYS A 153 -6.19 9.56 10.17
N GLY A 154 -7.03 8.93 10.99
CA GLY A 154 -8.17 8.14 10.51
C GLY A 154 -9.18 8.97 9.72
N MET A 155 -9.45 10.21 10.14
CA MET A 155 -10.37 11.12 9.45
C MET A 155 -9.83 11.61 8.11
N PHE A 156 -8.53 11.90 8.00
CA PHE A 156 -7.92 12.23 6.72
C PHE A 156 -7.95 11.04 5.74
N GLU A 157 -7.74 9.82 6.23
CA GLU A 157 -7.82 8.59 5.40
C GLU A 157 -9.25 8.26 4.95
N ASP A 158 -10.27 8.76 5.65
CA ASP A 158 -11.71 8.66 5.33
C ASP A 158 -12.23 9.89 4.57
N GLU A 159 -11.34 10.78 4.10
CA GLU A 159 -11.64 12.02 3.37
C GLU A 159 -12.50 13.04 4.16
N ARG A 160 -12.61 12.89 5.48
CA ARG A 160 -13.36 13.79 6.39
C ARG A 160 -12.48 14.93 6.92
N VAL A 161 -12.05 15.80 6.01
CA VAL A 161 -11.09 16.89 6.27
C VAL A 161 -11.55 17.84 7.38
N HIS A 162 -12.80 18.30 7.33
CA HIS A 162 -13.32 19.27 8.30
C HIS A 162 -13.34 18.71 9.73
N ASP A 163 -13.70 17.44 9.89
CA ASP A 163 -13.69 16.78 11.20
C ASP A 163 -12.26 16.63 11.73
N ALA A 164 -11.30 16.34 10.86
CA ALA A 164 -9.89 16.25 11.23
C ALA A 164 -9.33 17.61 11.70
N LEU A 165 -9.69 18.70 11.01
CA LEU A 165 -9.33 20.06 11.43
C LEU A 165 -10.01 20.44 12.74
N GLY A 166 -11.28 20.05 12.94
CA GLY A 166 -11.97 20.22 14.22
C GLY A 166 -11.28 19.50 15.38
N MET A 167 -10.74 18.29 15.14
CA MET A 167 -9.94 17.56 16.15
C MET A 167 -8.62 18.28 16.47
N TRP A 168 -7.99 18.93 15.48
CA TRP A 168 -6.81 19.77 15.70
C TRP A 168 -7.13 21.00 16.55
N GLU A 169 -8.18 21.74 16.17
CA GLU A 169 -8.63 22.92 16.90
C GLU A 169 -9.01 22.59 18.33
N TRP A 170 -9.71 21.48 18.56
CA TRP A 170 -10.05 21.01 19.89
C TRP A 170 -8.80 20.66 20.72
N MET A 171 -7.83 19.95 20.13
CA MET A 171 -6.57 19.64 20.81
C MET A 171 -5.84 20.92 21.27
N VAL A 172 -5.77 21.93 20.41
CA VAL A 172 -5.09 23.21 20.71
C VAL A 172 -5.88 24.04 21.73
N ALA A 173 -7.22 24.09 21.63
CA ALA A 173 -8.09 24.84 22.53
C ALA A 173 -8.04 24.32 23.98
N GLU A 174 -7.84 23.01 24.16
CA GLU A 174 -7.62 22.37 25.46
C GLU A 174 -6.21 22.62 26.04
N GLY A 175 -5.34 23.33 25.30
CA GLY A 175 -3.99 23.68 25.75
C GLY A 175 -2.95 22.57 25.58
N TRP A 176 -3.25 21.52 24.80
CA TRP A 176 -2.26 20.50 24.48
C TRP A 176 -1.20 21.04 23.52
N THR A 177 0.07 20.71 23.76
CA THR A 177 1.16 21.00 22.83
C THR A 177 1.24 19.90 21.77
N PRO A 178 0.89 20.19 20.49
CA PRO A 178 0.96 19.18 19.45
C PRO A 178 2.40 18.70 19.26
N SER A 179 2.57 17.42 18.99
CA SER A 179 3.91 16.85 18.72
C SER A 179 4.29 16.99 17.25
N THR A 180 5.57 16.79 16.92
CA THR A 180 6.03 16.70 15.52
C THR A 180 5.24 15.67 14.71
N ILE A 181 4.78 14.57 15.35
CA ILE A 181 3.95 13.55 14.69
C ILE A 181 2.57 14.12 14.36
N SER A 182 1.97 14.87 15.30
CA SER A 182 0.65 15.50 15.12
C SER A 182 0.68 16.51 13.97
N TYR A 183 1.72 17.36 13.93
CA TYR A 183 1.97 18.27 12.81
C TYR A 183 2.15 17.51 11.50
N ASN A 184 2.97 16.46 11.46
CA ASN A 184 3.19 15.66 10.26
C ASN A 184 1.90 14.98 9.74
N VAL A 185 1.01 14.54 10.64
CA VAL A 185 -0.31 14.00 10.25
C VAL A 185 -1.17 15.09 9.62
N LEU A 186 -1.24 16.27 10.23
CA LEU A 186 -1.98 17.41 9.71
C LEU A 186 -1.46 17.85 8.34
N THR A 187 -0.14 18.07 8.21
CA THR A 187 0.51 18.44 6.95
C THR A 187 0.24 17.41 5.85
N ARG A 188 0.33 16.11 6.16
CA ARG A 188 0.03 15.04 5.19
C ARG A 188 -1.42 15.08 4.74
N GLY A 189 -2.35 15.27 5.68
CA GLY A 189 -3.78 15.38 5.41
C GLY A 189 -4.10 16.54 4.48
N LEU A 190 -3.54 17.73 4.77
CA LEU A 190 -3.69 18.92 3.93
C LEU A 190 -3.12 18.71 2.53
N CYS A 191 -1.92 18.10 2.40
CA CYS A 191 -1.36 17.74 1.10
C CYS A 191 -2.24 16.75 0.32
N SER A 192 -2.87 15.77 0.98
CA SER A 192 -3.72 14.80 0.28
C SER A 192 -4.99 15.41 -0.31
N VAL A 193 -5.47 16.53 0.24
CA VAL A 193 -6.65 17.25 -0.27
C VAL A 193 -6.29 18.41 -1.19
N GLY A 194 -4.99 18.59 -1.47
CA GLY A 194 -4.47 19.63 -2.34
C GLY A 194 -4.29 21.02 -1.70
N ASP A 195 -4.52 21.17 -0.39
CA ASP A 195 -4.30 22.43 0.32
C ASP A 195 -2.81 22.60 0.70
N LEU A 196 -2.02 22.96 -0.31
CA LEU A 196 -0.59 23.17 -0.17
C LEU A 196 -0.25 24.43 0.65
N ASN A 197 -1.09 25.46 0.59
CA ASN A 197 -0.91 26.69 1.34
C ASN A 197 -1.13 26.46 2.83
N GLY A 198 -2.19 25.72 3.19
CA GLY A 198 -2.41 25.22 4.54
C GLY A 198 -1.20 24.42 5.00
N ALA A 199 -0.74 23.45 4.22
CA ALA A 199 0.44 22.63 4.56
C ALA A 199 1.72 23.46 4.84
N LEU A 200 1.98 24.52 4.06
CA LEU A 200 3.10 25.45 4.31
C LEU A 200 2.90 26.32 5.56
N SER A 201 1.67 26.76 5.81
CA SER A 201 1.36 27.53 7.04
C SER A 201 1.64 26.70 8.30
N ILE A 202 1.39 25.39 8.23
CA ILE A 202 1.70 24.45 9.31
C ILE A 202 3.20 24.35 9.54
N LEU A 203 4.03 24.34 8.49
CA LEU A 203 5.50 24.36 8.63
C LEU A 203 5.98 25.61 9.39
N ASN A 204 5.48 26.78 9.01
CA ASN A 204 5.81 28.04 9.69
C ASN A 204 5.31 28.07 11.15
N SER A 205 4.13 27.49 11.40
CA SER A 205 3.56 27.36 12.74
C SER A 205 4.43 26.48 13.65
N MET A 206 5.02 25.39 13.13
CA MET A 206 5.94 24.53 13.90
C MET A 206 7.11 25.34 14.45
N GLU A 207 7.76 26.15 13.60
CA GLU A 207 8.91 26.97 13.98
C GLU A 207 8.55 28.02 15.03
N GLN A 208 7.38 28.66 14.91
CA GLN A 208 6.88 29.64 15.89
C GLN A 208 6.63 29.03 17.27
N HIS A 209 6.20 27.76 17.33
CA HIS A 209 5.98 27.04 18.58
C HIS A 209 7.25 26.35 19.11
N GLY A 210 8.42 26.61 18.52
CA GLY A 210 9.69 26.02 18.94
C GLY A 210 9.82 24.53 18.62
N ILE A 211 8.98 24.00 17.73
CA ILE A 211 9.03 22.61 17.26
C ILE A 211 9.75 22.60 15.92
N PHE A 212 10.93 21.98 15.87
CA PHE A 212 11.72 21.97 14.63
C PHE A 212 11.19 20.92 13.64
N PRO A 213 10.95 21.31 12.36
CA PRO A 213 10.68 20.38 11.29
C PRO A 213 11.80 19.36 11.15
N ASN A 214 11.45 18.09 10.92
CA ASN A 214 12.43 17.03 10.70
C ASN A 214 12.38 16.51 9.27
N VAL A 215 13.26 15.54 8.95
CA VAL A 215 13.32 14.89 7.63
C VAL A 215 11.96 14.35 7.20
N GLY A 216 11.14 13.85 8.13
CA GLY A 216 9.79 13.38 7.87
C GLY A 216 8.84 14.50 7.45
N THR A 217 8.90 15.66 8.12
CA THR A 217 8.10 16.85 7.78
C THR A 217 8.38 17.34 6.37
N TYR A 218 9.67 17.55 6.04
CA TYR A 218 10.07 17.96 4.69
C TYR A 218 9.73 16.90 3.64
N SER A 219 9.92 15.61 3.94
CA SER A 219 9.54 14.51 3.04
C SER A 219 8.05 14.53 2.68
N ILE A 220 7.18 14.83 3.65
CA ILE A 220 5.73 14.91 3.43
C ILE A 220 5.40 16.08 2.51
N LEU A 221 5.97 17.25 2.77
CA LEU A 221 5.74 18.45 1.97
C LEU A 221 6.24 18.28 0.53
N ILE A 222 7.50 17.88 0.34
CA ILE A 222 8.07 17.69 -1.01
C ILE A 222 7.25 16.69 -1.81
N ASN A 223 6.85 15.56 -1.21
CA ASN A 223 5.99 14.58 -1.86
C ASN A 223 4.58 15.10 -2.12
N GLY A 224 4.01 15.89 -1.21
CA GLY A 224 2.71 16.52 -1.37
C GLY A 224 2.68 17.44 -2.59
N PHE A 225 3.61 18.40 -2.62
CA PHE A 225 3.80 19.33 -3.74
C PHE A 225 4.09 18.61 -5.07
N SER A 226 4.93 17.57 -5.04
CA SER A 226 5.21 16.75 -6.22
C SER A 226 3.96 16.08 -6.79
N LYS A 227 3.11 15.49 -5.94
CA LYS A 227 1.90 14.78 -6.37
C LYS A 227 0.80 15.70 -6.89
N THR A 228 0.72 16.92 -6.37
CA THR A 228 -0.23 17.94 -6.85
C THR A 228 0.27 18.66 -8.11
N GLY A 229 1.49 18.37 -8.56
CA GLY A 229 2.09 18.93 -9.78
C GLY A 229 2.84 20.25 -9.59
N ASP A 230 2.91 20.79 -8.36
CA ASP A 230 3.72 21.97 -8.05
C ASP A 230 5.18 21.58 -7.79
N LEU A 231 5.89 21.32 -8.89
CA LEU A 231 7.28 20.88 -8.88
C LEU A 231 8.25 22.00 -8.48
N ASP A 232 7.88 23.27 -8.60
CA ASP A 232 8.69 24.41 -8.15
C ASP A 232 8.62 24.58 -6.63
N GLY A 233 7.42 24.46 -6.06
CA GLY A 233 7.23 24.41 -4.61
C GLY A 233 8.00 23.25 -3.97
N ALA A 234 7.99 22.06 -4.58
CA ALA A 234 8.78 20.92 -4.11
C ALA A 234 10.29 21.21 -4.05
N VAL A 235 10.85 21.86 -5.08
CA VAL A 235 12.26 22.28 -5.11
C VAL A 235 12.56 23.36 -4.06
N SER A 236 11.64 24.30 -3.84
CA SER A 236 11.77 25.34 -2.82
C SER A 236 11.84 24.75 -1.41
N ILE A 237 10.97 23.78 -1.10
CA ILE A 237 10.96 23.08 0.18
C ILE A 237 12.24 22.24 0.37
N TRP A 238 12.73 21.59 -0.68
CA TRP A 238 14.02 20.92 -0.65
C TRP A 238 15.17 21.88 -0.32
N ASN A 239 15.21 23.04 -0.96
CA ASN A 239 16.23 24.05 -0.68
C ASN A 239 16.14 24.51 0.78
N ALA A 240 14.93 24.79 1.30
CA ALA A 240 14.71 25.14 2.69
C ALA A 240 15.22 24.04 3.66
N MET A 241 14.94 22.77 3.36
CA MET A 241 15.45 21.62 4.13
C MET A 241 16.99 21.62 4.19
N THR A 242 17.64 21.80 3.04
CA THR A 242 19.11 21.81 2.96
C THR A 242 19.73 23.02 3.65
N SER A 243 19.12 24.21 3.53
CA SER A 243 19.54 25.43 4.20
C SER A 243 19.40 25.36 5.72
N ALA A 244 18.39 24.63 6.21
CA ALA A 244 18.22 24.34 7.64
C ALA A 244 19.23 23.30 8.18
N GLY A 245 20.11 22.75 7.33
CA GLY A 245 21.06 21.70 7.72
C GLY A 245 20.41 20.34 7.97
N CYS A 246 19.15 20.16 7.60
CA CYS A 246 18.42 18.90 7.75
C CYS A 246 18.86 17.93 6.65
N LYS A 247 19.64 16.90 7.00
CA LYS A 247 20.18 15.96 6.01
C LYS A 247 19.08 15.09 5.40
N PRO A 248 18.93 15.06 4.06
CA PRO A 248 17.96 14.20 3.40
C PRO A 248 18.27 12.72 3.62
N ASN A 249 17.22 11.90 3.73
CA ASN A 249 17.35 10.45 3.72
C ASN A 249 17.02 9.90 2.32
N VAL A 250 17.19 8.59 2.14
CA VAL A 250 16.93 7.89 0.87
C VAL A 250 15.52 8.15 0.31
N VAL A 251 14.52 8.35 1.18
CA VAL A 251 13.14 8.63 0.77
C VAL A 251 13.03 10.02 0.15
N VAL A 252 13.57 11.05 0.80
CA VAL A 252 13.53 12.42 0.26
C VAL A 252 14.32 12.54 -1.05
N TYR A 253 15.50 11.92 -1.12
CA TYR A 253 16.25 11.87 -2.38
C TYR A 253 15.46 11.20 -3.50
N THR A 254 14.81 10.06 -3.21
CA THR A 254 14.00 9.35 -4.21
C THR A 254 12.83 10.20 -4.70
N ILE A 255 12.18 10.95 -3.82
CA ILE A 255 11.12 11.91 -4.21
C ILE A 255 11.71 13.00 -5.11
N MET A 256 12.88 13.56 -4.77
CA MET A 256 13.50 14.59 -5.61
C MET A 256 13.98 14.08 -6.97
N VAL A 257 14.45 12.82 -7.06
CA VAL A 257 14.71 12.15 -8.34
C VAL A 257 13.44 12.11 -9.18
N ASP A 258 12.29 11.77 -8.58
CA ASP A 258 10.99 11.78 -9.27
C ASP A 258 10.57 13.21 -9.68
N VAL A 259 10.77 14.22 -8.83
CA VAL A 259 10.50 15.64 -9.16
C VAL A 259 11.32 16.10 -10.36
N PHE A 260 12.62 15.83 -10.39
CA PHE A 260 13.48 16.18 -11.54
C PHE A 260 13.09 15.40 -12.79
N CYS A 261 12.70 14.14 -12.64
CA CYS A 261 12.15 13.32 -13.71
C CYS A 261 10.88 13.92 -14.33
N GLN A 262 9.93 14.36 -13.50
CA GLN A 262 8.69 15.00 -13.96
C GLN A 262 8.96 16.36 -14.64
N LYS A 263 10.01 17.08 -14.23
CA LYS A 263 10.52 18.29 -14.90
C LYS A 263 11.36 18.00 -16.16
N LEU A 264 11.53 16.74 -16.57
CA LEU A 264 12.41 16.32 -17.67
C LEU A 264 13.91 16.65 -17.47
N MET A 265 14.33 16.92 -16.23
CA MET A 265 15.70 17.27 -15.85
C MET A 265 16.51 16.01 -15.48
N PHE A 266 16.58 15.04 -16.39
CA PHE A 266 17.18 13.72 -16.11
C PHE A 266 18.65 13.78 -15.68
N ASP A 267 19.43 14.71 -16.22
CA ASP A 267 20.84 14.87 -15.85
C ASP A 267 20.99 15.32 -14.38
N GLN A 268 20.05 16.14 -13.89
CA GLN A 268 20.02 16.52 -12.48
C GLN A 268 19.56 15.36 -11.59
N ALA A 269 18.63 14.53 -12.07
CA ALA A 269 18.22 13.33 -11.36
C ALA A 269 19.39 12.33 -11.23
N GLU A 270 20.20 12.14 -12.27
CA GLU A 270 21.41 11.31 -12.25
C GLU A 270 22.47 11.88 -11.30
N ASN A 271 22.78 13.18 -11.41
CA ASN A 271 23.72 13.85 -10.49
C ASN A 271 23.28 13.75 -9.02
N LEU A 272 21.96 13.74 -8.76
CA LEU A 272 21.43 13.58 -7.42
C LEU A 272 21.69 12.17 -6.87
N ILE A 273 21.61 11.14 -7.71
CA ILE A 273 21.96 9.75 -7.34
C ILE A 273 23.46 9.62 -7.03
N ASP A 274 24.33 10.29 -7.78
CA ASP A 274 25.76 10.31 -7.48
C ASP A 274 26.04 11.04 -6.16
N LYS A 275 25.36 12.17 -5.92
CA LYS A 275 25.45 12.95 -4.68
C LYS A 275 25.05 12.12 -3.44
N MET A 276 24.07 11.23 -3.57
CA MET A 276 23.65 10.33 -2.48
C MET A 276 24.81 9.46 -1.96
N LEU A 277 25.69 8.97 -2.85
CA LEU A 277 26.88 8.21 -2.44
C LEU A 277 27.89 9.09 -1.68
N LEU A 278 28.12 10.31 -2.16
CA LEU A 278 29.04 11.27 -1.54
C LEU A 278 28.59 11.64 -0.11
N GLU A 279 27.28 11.68 0.14
CA GLU A 279 26.70 11.99 1.44
C GLU A 279 26.47 10.77 2.35
N ASN A 280 27.02 9.60 1.99
CA ASN A 280 26.85 8.33 2.72
C ASN A 280 25.38 7.89 2.90
N CYS A 281 24.52 8.22 1.94
CA CYS A 281 23.12 7.82 1.90
C CYS A 281 22.85 7.02 0.62
N PRO A 282 23.32 5.76 0.49
CA PRO A 282 23.36 5.05 -0.78
C PRO A 282 21.96 4.91 -1.42
N PRO A 283 21.86 5.09 -2.76
CA PRO A 283 20.61 4.90 -3.49
C PRO A 283 20.14 3.44 -3.37
N ASN A 284 18.82 3.26 -3.29
CA ASN A 284 18.23 1.93 -3.24
C ASN A 284 17.51 1.59 -4.56
N ILE A 285 16.95 0.38 -4.62
CA ILE A 285 16.26 -0.11 -5.81
C ILE A 285 15.06 0.75 -6.21
N VAL A 286 14.40 1.41 -5.25
CA VAL A 286 13.26 2.30 -5.51
C VAL A 286 13.72 3.59 -6.17
N THR A 287 14.88 4.12 -5.78
CA THR A 287 15.51 5.30 -6.42
C THR A 287 15.81 5.04 -7.88
N PHE A 288 16.48 3.92 -8.19
CA PHE A 288 16.79 3.55 -9.58
C PHE A 288 15.55 3.21 -10.41
N ASN A 289 14.60 2.44 -9.85
CA ASN A 289 13.36 2.11 -10.55
C ASN A 289 12.53 3.36 -10.88
N THR A 290 12.57 4.38 -10.02
CA THR A 290 11.94 5.69 -10.29
C THR A 290 12.51 6.35 -11.54
N LEU A 291 13.84 6.44 -11.64
CA LEU A 291 14.52 7.03 -12.79
C LEU A 291 14.33 6.19 -14.07
N ILE A 292 14.48 4.87 -13.98
CA ILE A 292 14.29 3.94 -15.11
C ILE A 292 12.85 4.04 -15.65
N ARG A 293 11.84 3.95 -14.77
CA ARG A 293 10.43 4.10 -15.14
C ARG A 293 10.17 5.42 -15.85
N SER A 294 10.71 6.53 -15.32
CA SER A 294 10.55 7.84 -15.93
C SER A 294 11.19 7.91 -17.32
N LEU A 295 12.45 7.51 -17.45
CA LEU A 295 13.16 7.48 -18.73
C LEU A 295 12.41 6.63 -19.77
N CYS A 296 11.93 5.44 -19.39
CA CYS A 296 11.10 4.61 -20.26
C CYS A 296 9.77 5.30 -20.64
N GLY A 297 9.11 5.94 -19.68
CA GLY A 297 7.85 6.68 -19.89
C GLY A 297 7.97 7.84 -20.89
N TYR A 298 9.12 8.51 -20.92
CA TYR A 298 9.44 9.60 -21.85
C TYR A 298 10.21 9.15 -23.11
N GLY A 299 10.24 7.84 -23.40
CA GLY A 299 10.84 7.29 -24.62
C GLY A 299 12.38 7.36 -24.66
N ARG A 300 13.05 7.51 -23.52
CA ARG A 300 14.52 7.57 -23.38
C ARG A 300 15.08 6.20 -22.97
N VAL A 301 14.64 5.13 -23.65
CA VAL A 301 14.93 3.73 -23.24
C VAL A 301 16.43 3.42 -23.24
N GLY A 302 17.20 3.95 -24.20
CA GLY A 302 18.66 3.78 -24.22
C GLY A 302 19.36 4.32 -22.96
N ARG A 303 18.93 5.48 -22.44
CA ARG A 303 19.42 6.01 -21.15
C ARG A 303 18.99 5.11 -19.99
N ALA A 304 17.75 4.62 -20.01
CA ALA A 304 17.24 3.72 -18.98
C ALA A 304 18.08 2.44 -18.86
N LEU A 305 18.50 1.84 -19.98
CA LEU A 305 19.43 0.71 -20.01
C LEU A 305 20.82 1.08 -19.45
N GLY A 306 21.32 2.27 -19.74
CA GLY A 306 22.56 2.79 -19.14
C GLY A 306 22.48 2.86 -17.61
N ILE A 307 21.37 3.36 -17.07
CA ILE A 307 21.10 3.40 -15.62
C ILE A 307 21.00 2.00 -15.03
N PHE A 308 20.29 1.08 -15.70
CA PHE A 308 20.19 -0.32 -15.28
C PHE A 308 21.56 -0.98 -15.11
N HIS A 309 22.47 -0.83 -16.08
CA HIS A 309 23.83 -1.36 -15.96
C HIS A 309 24.65 -0.61 -14.88
N ALA A 310 24.35 0.67 -14.64
CA ALA A 310 24.99 1.44 -13.58
C ALA A 310 24.55 1.03 -12.16
N MET A 311 23.37 0.41 -11.98
CA MET A 311 22.87 -0.01 -10.65
C MET A 311 23.88 -0.89 -9.91
N ARG A 312 24.51 -1.85 -10.60
CA ARG A 312 25.50 -2.76 -10.00
C ARG A 312 26.74 -2.03 -9.51
N ARG A 313 27.17 -0.99 -10.24
CA ARG A 313 28.32 -0.15 -9.83
C ARG A 313 28.01 0.62 -8.54
N HIS A 314 26.74 0.88 -8.27
CA HIS A 314 26.25 1.50 -7.04
C HIS A 314 25.91 0.48 -5.93
N GLY A 315 26.27 -0.80 -6.12
CA GLY A 315 25.98 -1.86 -5.15
C GLY A 315 24.51 -2.27 -5.07
N CYS A 316 23.68 -1.86 -6.04
CA CYS A 316 22.25 -2.18 -6.09
C CYS A 316 21.97 -3.23 -7.18
N MET A 317 21.29 -4.32 -6.81
CA MET A 317 20.91 -5.37 -7.76
C MET A 317 19.50 -5.13 -8.31
N PRO A 318 19.29 -5.26 -9.64
CA PRO A 318 17.97 -5.20 -10.23
C PRO A 318 17.05 -6.31 -9.71
N ASN A 319 15.76 -6.01 -9.56
CA ASN A 319 14.72 -7.00 -9.21
C ASN A 319 13.70 -7.15 -10.36
N ASP A 320 12.73 -8.04 -10.15
CA ASP A 320 11.60 -8.27 -11.06
C ASP A 320 10.94 -6.98 -11.57
N ARG A 321 10.71 -6.01 -10.68
CA ARG A 321 10.15 -4.71 -11.02
C ARG A 321 11.08 -3.92 -11.93
N THR A 322 12.38 -3.89 -11.68
CA THR A 322 13.35 -3.20 -12.55
C THR A 322 13.28 -3.73 -13.99
N TYR A 323 13.28 -5.05 -14.16
CA TYR A 323 13.16 -5.66 -15.49
C TYR A 323 11.81 -5.35 -16.14
N ASN A 324 10.71 -5.41 -15.38
CA ASN A 324 9.37 -5.12 -15.92
C ASN A 324 9.24 -3.68 -16.43
N GLU A 325 9.83 -2.69 -15.76
CA GLU A 325 9.84 -1.29 -16.22
C GLU A 325 10.61 -1.16 -17.56
N LEU A 326 11.77 -1.83 -17.68
CA LEU A 326 12.55 -1.85 -18.92
C LEU A 326 11.83 -2.58 -20.06
N LEU A 327 11.23 -3.74 -19.77
CA LEU A 327 10.46 -4.51 -20.75
C LEU A 327 9.32 -3.66 -21.31
N HIS A 328 8.55 -3.02 -20.42
CA HIS A 328 7.46 -2.14 -20.84
C HIS A 328 7.97 -0.95 -21.68
N GLY A 329 9.11 -0.35 -21.32
CA GLY A 329 9.76 0.69 -22.11
C GLY A 329 10.21 0.21 -23.50
N LEU A 330 10.90 -0.93 -23.57
CA LEU A 330 11.43 -1.51 -24.81
C LEU A 330 10.31 -1.92 -25.78
N PHE A 331 9.22 -2.52 -25.28
CA PHE A 331 8.08 -2.85 -26.14
C PHE A 331 7.38 -1.61 -26.69
N ARG A 332 7.26 -0.54 -25.89
CA ARG A 332 6.71 0.75 -26.38
C ARG A 332 7.58 1.41 -27.44
N ASP A 333 8.89 1.25 -27.33
CA ASP A 333 9.87 1.72 -28.31
C ASP A 333 9.89 0.85 -29.60
N GLY A 334 9.17 -0.28 -29.59
CA GLY A 334 9.15 -1.25 -30.70
C GLY A 334 10.37 -2.18 -30.72
N ASN A 335 11.27 -2.09 -29.75
CA ASN A 335 12.48 -2.90 -29.66
C ASN A 335 12.21 -4.27 -29.00
N ALA A 336 11.56 -5.16 -29.75
CA ALA A 336 11.23 -6.51 -29.30
C ALA A 336 12.46 -7.35 -28.96
N GLU A 337 13.52 -7.21 -29.75
CA GLU A 337 14.76 -7.99 -29.59
C GLU A 337 15.44 -7.65 -28.26
N GLY A 338 15.62 -6.35 -27.98
CA GLY A 338 16.14 -5.89 -26.70
C GLY A 338 15.28 -6.35 -25.53
N ALA A 339 13.94 -6.29 -25.66
CA ALA A 339 13.04 -6.77 -24.62
C ALA A 339 13.23 -8.27 -24.33
N LEU A 340 13.28 -9.10 -25.38
CA LEU A 340 13.50 -10.55 -25.22
C LEU A 340 14.89 -10.86 -24.65
N GLN A 341 15.92 -10.08 -24.99
CA GLN A 341 17.24 -10.20 -24.40
C GLN A 341 17.20 -9.91 -22.89
N MET A 342 16.44 -8.90 -22.45
CA MET A 342 16.24 -8.61 -21.02
C MET A 342 15.54 -9.77 -20.29
N VAL A 343 14.60 -10.48 -20.93
CA VAL A 343 13.96 -11.68 -20.36
C VAL A 343 14.98 -12.80 -20.15
N ILE A 344 15.88 -13.01 -21.11
CA ILE A 344 16.96 -14.00 -20.99
C ILE A 344 17.89 -13.62 -19.84
N GLU A 345 18.27 -12.35 -19.73
CA GLU A 345 19.11 -11.86 -18.63
C GLU A 345 18.42 -12.04 -17.25
N MET A 346 17.12 -11.75 -17.16
CA MET A 346 16.32 -11.97 -15.94
C MET A 346 16.35 -13.44 -15.49
N LEU A 347 16.16 -14.37 -16.43
CA LEU A 347 16.21 -15.81 -16.15
C LEU A 347 17.61 -16.30 -15.76
N ASN A 348 18.65 -15.79 -16.42
CA ASN A 348 20.05 -16.14 -16.12
C ASN A 348 20.47 -15.68 -14.71
N HIS A 349 19.86 -14.61 -14.19
CA HIS A 349 20.04 -14.18 -12.81
C HIS A 349 19.16 -14.93 -11.80
N GLY A 350 18.47 -15.99 -12.22
CA GLY A 350 17.64 -16.81 -11.36
C GLY A 350 16.32 -16.15 -10.95
N ILE A 351 15.91 -15.07 -11.62
CA ILE A 351 14.64 -14.40 -11.33
C ILE A 351 13.53 -15.14 -12.07
N VAL A 352 12.60 -15.73 -11.32
CA VAL A 352 11.43 -16.42 -11.87
C VAL A 352 10.44 -15.39 -12.43
N LEU A 353 9.90 -15.66 -13.61
CA LEU A 353 8.91 -14.79 -14.25
C LEU A 353 7.59 -14.84 -13.47
N SER A 354 7.10 -13.66 -13.06
CA SER A 354 5.80 -13.53 -12.40
C SER A 354 4.67 -13.40 -13.42
N LEU A 355 3.41 -13.53 -12.96
CA LEU A 355 2.21 -13.19 -13.76
C LEU A 355 2.34 -11.79 -14.40
N VAL A 356 2.82 -10.81 -13.63
CA VAL A 356 3.01 -9.43 -14.12
C VAL A 356 4.03 -9.40 -15.26
N THR A 357 5.16 -10.09 -15.12
CA THR A 357 6.19 -10.15 -16.17
C THR A 357 5.69 -10.81 -17.45
N TYR A 358 4.98 -11.93 -17.33
CA TYR A 358 4.35 -12.58 -18.49
C TYR A 358 3.33 -11.66 -19.17
N ASN A 359 2.48 -10.99 -18.40
CA ASN A 359 1.51 -10.03 -18.92
C ASN A 359 2.19 -8.87 -19.64
N THR A 360 3.29 -8.33 -19.12
CA THR A 360 4.09 -7.29 -19.79
C THR A 360 4.66 -7.78 -21.11
N ILE A 361 5.22 -9.00 -21.16
CA ILE A 361 5.78 -9.58 -22.39
C ILE A 361 4.68 -9.84 -23.43
N VAL A 362 3.59 -10.51 -23.04
CA VAL A 362 2.48 -10.83 -23.93
C VAL A 362 1.85 -9.55 -24.48
N SER A 363 1.51 -8.59 -23.61
CA SER A 363 0.95 -7.31 -24.04
C SER A 363 1.91 -6.53 -24.93
N GLY A 364 3.21 -6.54 -24.62
CA GLY A 364 4.24 -5.87 -25.41
C GLY A 364 4.37 -6.44 -26.82
N LEU A 365 4.51 -7.77 -26.94
CA LEU A 365 4.55 -8.49 -28.23
C LEU A 365 3.27 -8.27 -29.04
N CYS A 366 2.12 -8.24 -28.37
CA CYS A 366 0.83 -7.91 -28.96
C CYS A 366 0.79 -6.48 -29.54
N GLN A 367 1.39 -5.49 -28.88
CA GLN A 367 1.41 -4.10 -29.34
C GLN A 367 2.24 -3.93 -30.64
N ILE A 368 3.32 -4.70 -30.77
CA ILE A 368 4.19 -4.69 -31.95
C ILE A 368 3.76 -5.70 -33.05
N LYS A 369 2.54 -6.25 -32.96
CA LYS A 369 1.96 -7.22 -33.93
C LYS A 369 2.75 -8.54 -34.07
N MET A 370 3.39 -8.98 -32.99
CA MET A 370 4.08 -10.27 -32.88
C MET A 370 3.21 -11.27 -32.10
N SER A 371 1.96 -11.47 -32.55
CA SER A 371 0.98 -12.31 -31.84
C SER A 371 1.35 -13.79 -31.76
N LYS A 372 2.21 -14.30 -32.67
CA LYS A 372 2.68 -15.69 -32.64
C LYS A 372 3.63 -15.93 -31.47
N GLU A 373 4.57 -15.02 -31.28
CA GLU A 373 5.52 -15.02 -30.17
C GLU A 373 4.79 -14.79 -28.85
N ALA A 374 3.78 -13.91 -28.84
CA ALA A 374 2.92 -13.71 -27.68
C ALA A 374 2.20 -15.00 -27.25
N MET A 375 1.70 -15.81 -28.20
CA MET A 375 1.13 -17.13 -27.91
C MET A 375 2.13 -18.11 -27.31
N VAL A 376 3.40 -18.07 -27.75
CA VAL A 376 4.45 -18.92 -27.18
C VAL A 376 4.66 -18.58 -25.70
N PHE A 377 4.68 -17.29 -25.34
CA PHE A 377 4.79 -16.86 -23.94
C PHE A 377 3.55 -17.22 -23.12
N LEU A 378 2.35 -17.12 -23.70
CA LEU A 378 1.11 -17.59 -23.06
C LEU A 378 1.17 -19.10 -22.77
N GLY A 379 1.65 -19.91 -23.72
CA GLY A 379 1.83 -21.34 -23.52
C GLY A 379 2.86 -21.67 -22.44
N ARG A 380 4.01 -20.96 -22.43
CA ARG A 380 5.04 -21.12 -21.40
C ARG A 380 4.52 -20.78 -19.99
N MET A 381 3.75 -19.70 -19.88
CA MET A 381 3.10 -19.28 -18.63
C MET A 381 2.23 -20.42 -18.05
N MET A 382 1.43 -21.06 -18.90
CA MET A 382 0.58 -22.20 -18.50
C MET A 382 1.38 -23.43 -18.09
N VAL A 383 2.44 -23.78 -18.83
CA VAL A 383 3.33 -24.93 -18.50
C VAL A 383 4.03 -24.72 -17.17
N GLN A 384 4.34 -23.48 -16.81
CA GLN A 384 4.92 -23.14 -15.50
C GLN A 384 3.88 -23.05 -14.37
N GLY A 385 2.61 -23.37 -14.64
CA GLY A 385 1.53 -23.36 -13.64
C GLY A 385 1.00 -21.97 -13.31
N ILE A 386 1.37 -20.93 -14.06
CA ILE A 386 0.87 -19.57 -13.88
C ILE A 386 -0.40 -19.42 -14.72
N GLN A 387 -1.52 -19.12 -14.07
CA GLN A 387 -2.81 -18.98 -14.75
C GLN A 387 -2.94 -17.63 -15.45
N PRO A 388 -3.24 -17.59 -16.77
CA PRO A 388 -3.55 -16.35 -17.48
C PRO A 388 -4.78 -15.67 -16.89
N ASP A 389 -4.72 -14.34 -16.78
CA ASP A 389 -5.84 -13.53 -16.30
C ASP A 389 -6.58 -12.84 -17.45
N ALA A 390 -7.62 -12.08 -17.11
CA ALA A 390 -8.40 -11.37 -18.10
C ALA A 390 -7.57 -10.33 -18.86
N PHE A 391 -6.52 -9.77 -18.25
CA PHE A 391 -5.62 -8.83 -18.91
C PHE A 391 -4.82 -9.55 -20.01
N THR A 392 -4.28 -10.75 -19.74
CA THR A 392 -3.54 -11.55 -20.72
C THR A 392 -4.41 -11.84 -21.95
N PHE A 393 -5.64 -12.34 -21.75
CA PHE A 393 -6.54 -12.66 -22.86
C PHE A 393 -7.01 -11.42 -23.61
N ASN A 394 -7.32 -10.33 -22.93
CA ASN A 394 -7.74 -9.08 -23.56
C ASN A 394 -6.65 -8.50 -24.47
N ALA A 395 -5.37 -8.58 -24.07
CA ALA A 395 -4.25 -8.17 -24.90
C ALA A 395 -4.14 -9.01 -26.18
N MET A 396 -4.25 -10.34 -26.06
CA MET A 396 -4.22 -11.28 -27.19
C MET A 396 -5.40 -11.08 -28.16
N ILE A 397 -6.62 -10.96 -27.63
CA ILE A 397 -7.83 -10.70 -28.42
C ILE A 397 -7.65 -9.38 -29.20
N SER A 398 -7.21 -8.32 -28.53
CA SER A 398 -6.96 -7.01 -29.14
C SER A 398 -5.91 -7.08 -30.26
N ALA A 399 -4.82 -7.80 -30.05
CA ALA A 399 -3.79 -7.97 -31.07
C ALA A 399 -4.28 -8.74 -32.30
N TYR A 400 -4.95 -9.89 -32.09
CA TYR A 400 -5.51 -10.65 -33.20
C TYR A 400 -6.58 -9.89 -33.97
N CYS A 401 -7.38 -9.08 -33.27
CA CYS A 401 -8.32 -8.15 -33.90
C CYS A 401 -7.60 -7.17 -34.82
N LYS A 402 -6.58 -6.45 -34.30
CA LYS A 402 -5.78 -5.48 -35.09
C LYS A 402 -5.01 -6.09 -36.26
N GLU A 403 -4.72 -7.38 -36.20
CA GLU A 403 -4.10 -8.15 -37.29
C GLU A 403 -5.12 -8.74 -38.28
N GLY A 404 -6.42 -8.51 -38.10
CA GLY A 404 -7.49 -9.06 -38.94
C GLY A 404 -7.80 -10.55 -38.70
N LYS A 405 -7.17 -11.18 -37.70
CA LYS A 405 -7.30 -12.61 -37.38
C LYS A 405 -8.48 -12.88 -36.44
N ILE A 406 -9.68 -12.49 -36.85
CA ILE A 406 -10.91 -12.57 -36.03
C ILE A 406 -11.19 -13.98 -35.48
N ARG A 407 -10.93 -15.04 -36.27
CA ARG A 407 -11.11 -16.43 -35.81
C ARG A 407 -10.22 -16.77 -34.62
N MET A 408 -8.98 -16.28 -34.61
CA MET A 408 -8.06 -16.47 -33.49
C MET A 408 -8.53 -15.67 -32.27
N ALA A 409 -8.99 -14.43 -32.46
CA ALA A 409 -9.55 -13.61 -31.38
C ALA A 409 -10.79 -14.27 -30.73
N ALA A 410 -11.70 -14.81 -31.54
CA ALA A 410 -12.87 -15.57 -31.06
C ALA A 410 -12.47 -16.85 -30.30
N SER A 411 -11.43 -17.55 -30.79
CA SER A 411 -10.88 -18.73 -30.10
C SER A 411 -10.29 -18.36 -28.74
N MET A 412 -9.56 -17.24 -28.64
CA MET A 412 -9.04 -16.74 -27.35
C MET A 412 -10.17 -16.41 -26.37
N LEU A 413 -11.23 -15.74 -26.83
CA LEU A 413 -12.42 -15.47 -26.00
C LEU A 413 -13.10 -16.77 -25.55
N GLY A 414 -13.19 -17.77 -26.44
CA GLY A 414 -13.70 -19.11 -26.11
C GLY A 414 -12.87 -19.80 -25.03
N GLY A 415 -11.54 -19.75 -25.17
CA GLY A 415 -10.58 -20.38 -24.25
C GLY A 415 -10.57 -19.84 -22.82
N MET A 416 -11.04 -18.60 -22.59
CA MET A 416 -11.10 -18.00 -21.25
C MET A 416 -11.84 -18.90 -20.24
N SER A 417 -13.01 -19.44 -20.62
CA SER A 417 -13.80 -20.30 -19.72
C SER A 417 -13.15 -21.65 -19.44
N ALA A 418 -12.40 -22.20 -20.41
CA ALA A 418 -11.68 -23.46 -20.23
C ALA A 418 -10.51 -23.31 -19.23
N MET A 419 -10.06 -22.08 -19.00
CA MET A 419 -8.93 -21.73 -18.12
C MET A 419 -9.38 -21.15 -16.79
N ASN A 420 -10.65 -21.32 -16.40
CA ASN A 420 -11.25 -20.72 -15.20
C ASN A 420 -11.10 -19.19 -15.13
N CYS A 421 -10.93 -18.52 -16.27
CA CYS A 421 -10.91 -17.07 -16.37
C CYS A 421 -12.30 -16.60 -16.83
N PRO A 422 -13.08 -15.89 -15.99
CA PRO A 422 -14.39 -15.43 -16.41
C PRO A 422 -14.26 -14.43 -17.55
N ARG A 423 -15.07 -14.62 -18.60
CA ARG A 423 -15.20 -13.64 -19.67
C ARG A 423 -15.70 -12.34 -19.06
N ASN A 424 -15.16 -11.22 -19.52
CA ASN A 424 -15.54 -9.90 -19.03
C ASN A 424 -16.05 -9.00 -20.15
N ILE A 425 -16.72 -7.91 -19.76
CA ILE A 425 -17.29 -6.91 -20.66
C ILE A 425 -16.22 -6.39 -21.65
N VAL A 426 -14.99 -6.24 -21.18
CA VAL A 426 -13.87 -5.71 -21.96
C VAL A 426 -13.51 -6.64 -23.12
N ALA A 427 -13.42 -7.96 -22.90
CA ALA A 427 -13.08 -8.95 -23.92
C ALA A 427 -14.08 -8.93 -25.09
N TYR A 428 -15.38 -8.92 -24.76
CA TYR A 428 -16.46 -8.82 -25.73
C TYR A 428 -16.43 -7.48 -26.47
N THR A 429 -16.25 -6.37 -25.74
CA THR A 429 -16.23 -5.02 -26.34
C THR A 429 -15.08 -4.85 -27.33
N ILE A 430 -13.89 -5.38 -27.04
CA ILE A 430 -12.74 -5.36 -27.96
C ILE A 430 -13.07 -6.09 -29.26
N LEU A 431 -13.63 -7.30 -29.18
CA LEU A 431 -13.96 -8.11 -30.36
C LEU A 431 -15.06 -7.45 -31.21
N MET A 432 -16.13 -6.95 -30.57
CA MET A 432 -17.21 -6.24 -31.26
C MET A 432 -16.73 -4.96 -31.93
N THR A 433 -15.80 -4.22 -31.32
CA THR A 433 -15.21 -3.01 -31.90
C THR A 433 -14.55 -3.31 -33.24
N GLU A 434 -13.75 -4.37 -33.30
CA GLU A 434 -13.06 -4.73 -34.54
C GLU A 434 -14.02 -5.27 -35.60
N LEU A 435 -15.00 -6.10 -35.22
CA LEU A 435 -16.02 -6.58 -36.15
C LEU A 435 -16.79 -5.42 -36.79
N CYS A 436 -17.16 -4.42 -35.99
CA CYS A 436 -17.79 -3.19 -36.49
C CYS A 436 -16.86 -2.44 -37.46
N ASN A 437 -15.56 -2.35 -37.15
CA ASN A 437 -14.57 -1.69 -38.00
C ASN A 437 -14.39 -2.38 -39.37
N GLN A 438 -14.53 -3.71 -39.42
CA GLN A 438 -14.44 -4.54 -40.63
C GLN A 438 -15.76 -4.68 -41.38
N HIS A 439 -16.75 -3.84 -41.10
CA HIS A 439 -18.08 -3.89 -41.74
C HIS A 439 -18.90 -5.16 -41.46
N ARG A 440 -18.65 -5.83 -40.32
CA ARG A 440 -19.34 -7.07 -39.90
C ARG A 440 -20.24 -6.80 -38.69
N LEU A 441 -21.24 -5.94 -38.87
CA LEU A 441 -22.16 -5.56 -37.79
C LEU A 441 -22.95 -6.74 -37.23
N ASP A 442 -23.43 -7.63 -38.10
CA ASP A 442 -24.24 -8.78 -37.71
C ASP A 442 -23.48 -9.71 -36.75
N ASP A 443 -22.20 -9.98 -37.04
CA ASP A 443 -21.34 -10.76 -36.16
C ASP A 443 -21.15 -10.06 -34.81
N ALA A 444 -21.02 -8.73 -34.79
CA ALA A 444 -20.91 -7.96 -33.55
C ALA A 444 -22.19 -8.09 -32.69
N ILE A 445 -23.38 -8.07 -33.32
CA ILE A 445 -24.66 -8.28 -32.65
C ILE A 445 -24.75 -9.71 -32.08
N VAL A 446 -24.25 -10.72 -32.78
CA VAL A 446 -24.18 -12.10 -32.25
C VAL A 446 -23.34 -12.17 -30.97
N TYR A 447 -22.20 -11.47 -30.91
CA TYR A 447 -21.39 -11.42 -29.69
C TYR A 447 -22.05 -10.61 -28.56
N LEU A 448 -22.85 -9.58 -28.88
CA LEU A 448 -23.69 -8.88 -27.89
C LEU A 448 -24.72 -9.84 -27.27
N LEU A 449 -25.44 -10.60 -28.10
CA LEU A 449 -26.44 -11.55 -27.64
C LEU A 449 -25.79 -12.66 -26.78
N LYS A 450 -24.62 -13.14 -27.18
CA LYS A 450 -23.84 -14.10 -26.39
C LYS A 450 -23.42 -13.53 -25.03
N MET A 451 -22.97 -12.29 -25.00
CA MET A 451 -22.59 -11.59 -23.76
C MET A 451 -23.79 -11.47 -22.80
N LEU A 452 -24.97 -11.12 -23.33
CA LEU A 452 -26.22 -11.07 -22.55
C LEU A 452 -26.66 -12.44 -22.03
N TYR A 453 -26.55 -13.49 -22.85
CA TYR A 453 -26.87 -14.86 -22.46
C TYR A 453 -25.97 -15.37 -21.32
N GLU A 454 -24.72 -14.92 -21.26
CA GLU A 454 -23.78 -15.22 -20.18
C GLU A 454 -24.00 -14.36 -18.92
N GLY A 455 -25.04 -13.50 -18.90
CA GLY A 455 -25.38 -12.63 -17.76
C GLY A 455 -24.46 -11.43 -17.61
N ILE A 456 -23.68 -11.09 -18.65
CA ILE A 456 -22.76 -9.97 -18.63
C ILE A 456 -23.46 -8.75 -19.25
N CYS A 457 -23.75 -7.73 -18.44
CA CYS A 457 -24.46 -6.53 -18.91
C CYS A 457 -23.52 -5.58 -19.69
N PRO A 458 -23.91 -5.12 -20.90
CA PRO A 458 -23.20 -4.10 -21.64
C PRO A 458 -23.13 -2.77 -20.87
N ASN A 459 -22.00 -2.07 -20.99
CA ASN A 459 -21.84 -0.74 -20.44
C ASN A 459 -21.89 0.34 -21.54
N THR A 460 -21.77 1.61 -21.15
CA THR A 460 -21.79 2.75 -22.08
C THR A 460 -20.74 2.61 -23.19
N ALA A 461 -19.55 2.07 -22.90
CA ALA A 461 -18.51 1.88 -23.90
C ALA A 461 -18.92 0.82 -24.94
N THR A 462 -19.50 -0.29 -24.50
CA THR A 462 -20.02 -1.35 -25.39
C THR A 462 -21.11 -0.82 -26.32
N TRP A 463 -22.08 -0.06 -25.79
CA TRP A 463 -23.14 0.54 -26.61
C TRP A 463 -22.60 1.57 -27.60
N ASN A 464 -21.68 2.43 -27.17
CA ASN A 464 -21.04 3.41 -28.06
C ASN A 464 -20.34 2.75 -29.25
N VAL A 465 -19.70 1.59 -29.04
CA VAL A 465 -19.07 0.81 -30.11
C VAL A 465 -20.10 0.34 -31.13
N LEU A 466 -21.20 -0.25 -30.68
CA LEU A 466 -22.25 -0.79 -31.56
C LEU A 466 -22.97 0.31 -32.33
N VAL A 467 -23.30 1.43 -31.68
CA VAL A 467 -23.91 2.59 -32.35
C VAL A 467 -22.99 3.13 -33.43
N ARG A 468 -21.70 3.37 -33.12
CA ARG A 468 -20.73 3.79 -34.15
C ARG A 468 -20.62 2.77 -35.28
N GLY A 469 -20.63 1.48 -34.96
CA GLY A 469 -20.64 0.40 -35.94
C GLY A 469 -21.86 0.43 -36.86
N ALA A 470 -23.05 0.67 -36.31
CA ALA A 470 -24.29 0.80 -37.08
C ALA A 470 -24.22 1.96 -38.06
N PHE A 471 -23.82 3.15 -37.60
CA PHE A 471 -23.64 4.32 -38.49
C PHE A 471 -22.59 4.09 -39.58
N LYS A 472 -21.50 3.37 -39.26
CA LYS A 472 -20.44 3.07 -40.23
C LYS A 472 -20.87 2.06 -41.29
N ASN A 473 -21.70 1.08 -40.92
CA ASN A 473 -22.02 -0.08 -41.77
C ASN A 473 -23.35 0.06 -42.52
N LEU A 474 -24.33 0.73 -41.92
CA LEU A 474 -25.68 0.91 -42.47
C LEU A 474 -25.90 2.32 -43.04
N GLY A 475 -24.95 3.24 -42.81
CA GLY A 475 -25.12 4.67 -43.11
C GLY A 475 -26.08 5.37 -42.15
N TYR A 476 -26.27 6.68 -42.32
CA TYR A 476 -27.06 7.51 -41.40
C TYR A 476 -28.51 7.03 -41.29
N ILE A 477 -29.17 6.79 -42.43
CA ILE A 477 -30.59 6.43 -42.48
C ILE A 477 -30.83 5.06 -41.84
N GLY A 478 -30.09 4.03 -42.27
CA GLY A 478 -30.25 2.68 -41.74
C GLY A 478 -29.88 2.54 -40.25
N ALA A 479 -28.93 3.34 -39.76
CA ALA A 479 -28.60 3.35 -38.34
C ALA A 479 -29.69 4.03 -37.49
N VAL A 480 -30.29 5.12 -37.98
CA VAL A 480 -31.41 5.79 -37.30
C VAL A 480 -32.64 4.88 -37.26
N ASP A 481 -32.93 4.17 -38.36
CA ASP A 481 -34.04 3.22 -38.40
C ASP A 481 -33.84 2.07 -37.41
N LEU A 482 -32.63 1.51 -37.31
CA LEU A 482 -32.29 0.47 -36.32
C LEU A 482 -32.47 0.97 -34.89
N VAL A 483 -31.99 2.18 -34.58
CA VAL A 483 -32.13 2.76 -33.22
C VAL A 483 -33.60 3.03 -32.90
N ASN A 484 -34.37 3.58 -33.84
CA ASN A 484 -35.79 3.85 -33.67
C ASN A 484 -36.61 2.57 -33.50
N HIS A 485 -36.23 1.48 -34.18
CA HIS A 485 -36.89 0.20 -34.02
C HIS A 485 -36.63 -0.39 -32.63
N VAL A 486 -35.39 -0.32 -32.13
CA VAL A 486 -35.05 -0.79 -30.78
C VAL A 486 -35.72 0.03 -29.68
N THR A 487 -35.93 1.33 -29.86
CA THR A 487 -36.61 2.18 -28.87
C THR A 487 -38.14 2.09 -28.89
N THR A 488 -38.73 1.52 -29.95
CA THR A 488 -40.18 1.30 -30.06
C THR A 488 -40.64 -0.06 -29.54
N ASP A 489 -39.71 -1.03 -29.44
CA ASP A 489 -39.95 -2.39 -28.90
C ASP A 489 -39.57 -2.55 -27.40
N LEU A 490 -39.11 -1.47 -26.74
CA LEU A 490 -38.86 -1.36 -25.29
C LEU A 490 -40.00 -0.62 -24.59
#